data_AF-L7CDV3-F1
#
_entry.id   AF-L7CDV3-F1
#
_cell.length_a   1.000
_cell.length_b   1.000
_cell.length_c   1.000
_cell.angle_alpha   90.00
_cell.angle_beta   90.00
_cell.angle_gamma   90.00
#
_symmetry.space_group_name_H-M   'P 1'
#
loop_
_entity.id
_entity.type
_entity.pdbx_description
1 polymer ?
#
loop_
_entity_poly.entity_id
_entity_poly.type
_entity_poly.pdbx_seq_one_letter_code
_entity_poly.pdbx_strand_id
1 'polypeptide(L)'
;MLMIGYSLETIDLPQLRRQVEDKLCDLGQLEPHQFPLTQREVVRRGATCGLYFCLHGPRSVKLTAIADLKTQSLVYYGVDGVRCETVPMENLTRAAA
;
A
#
# COMPACT_ATOMS: atom_id res chain seq x y z
N MET A 1 -22.04 16.19 2.87
CA MET A 1 -20.88 15.68 3.63
C MET A 1 -19.79 15.36 2.62
N LEU A 2 -18.86 16.28 2.35
CA LEU A 2 -17.89 16.16 1.27
C LEU A 2 -16.91 15.01 1.55
N MET A 3 -16.89 14.02 0.66
CA MET A 3 -15.88 12.95 0.60
C MET A 3 -14.60 13.51 -0.02
N ILE A 4 -13.78 14.17 0.79
CA ILE A 4 -12.36 14.41 0.46
C ILE A 4 -11.56 13.15 0.83
N GLY A 5 -11.83 12.06 0.12
CA GLY A 5 -10.93 10.91 0.05
C GLY A 5 -10.30 10.88 -1.33
N TYR A 6 -9.07 10.36 -1.46
CA TYR A 6 -8.52 10.13 -2.79
C TYR A 6 -9.37 9.07 -3.51
N SER A 7 -9.87 9.42 -4.69
CA SER A 7 -10.36 8.42 -5.64
C SER A 7 -9.17 7.67 -6.24
N LEU A 8 -9.33 6.38 -6.54
CA LEU A 8 -8.26 5.61 -7.21
C LEU A 8 -7.82 6.23 -8.54
N GLU A 9 -8.69 7.01 -9.19
CA GLU A 9 -8.44 7.67 -10.47
C GLU A 9 -7.35 8.76 -10.40
N THR A 10 -7.16 9.39 -9.24
CA THR A 10 -6.19 10.48 -9.05
C THR A 10 -4.84 10.01 -8.48
N ILE A 11 -4.75 8.75 -8.04
CA ILE A 11 -3.51 8.18 -7.51
C ILE A 11 -2.68 7.56 -8.63
N ASP A 12 -1.38 7.85 -8.63
CA ASP A 12 -0.40 7.13 -9.43
C ASP A 12 -0.17 5.73 -8.82
N LEU A 13 -0.99 4.76 -9.23
CA LEU A 13 -0.91 3.38 -8.75
C LEU A 13 0.45 2.71 -9.00
N PRO A 14 1.10 2.86 -10.17
CA PRO A 14 2.46 2.37 -10.36
C PRO A 14 3.48 2.93 -9.37
N GLN A 15 3.43 4.24 -9.09
CA GLN A 15 4.32 4.86 -8.11
C GLN A 15 4.02 4.37 -6.69
N LEU A 16 2.74 4.30 -6.30
CA LEU A 16 2.31 3.76 -5.01
C LEU A 16 2.82 2.33 -4.82
N ARG A 17 2.63 1.49 -5.85
CA ARG A 17 3.06 0.10 -5.82
C ARG A 17 4.56 -0.03 -5.61
N ARG A 18 5.38 0.78 -6.29
CA ARG A 18 6.84 0.79 -6.11
C ARG A 18 7.24 1.22 -4.70
N GLN A 19 6.66 2.31 -4.18
CA GLN A 19 6.95 2.76 -2.81
C GLN A 19 6.62 1.68 -1.77
N VAL A 20 5.48 1.01 -1.94
CA VAL A 20 5.08 -0.08 -1.05
C VAL A 20 6.02 -1.29 -1.18
N GLU A 21 6.38 -1.68 -2.41
CA GLU A 21 7.33 -2.77 -2.65
C GLU A 21 8.68 -2.50 -1.97
N ASP A 22 9.28 -1.34 -2.23
CA ASP A 22 10.58 -0.96 -1.70
C ASP A 22 10.56 -0.99 -0.16
N LYS A 23 9.52 -0.43 0.46
CA LYS A 23 9.39 -0.40 1.92
C LYS A 23 9.14 -1.78 2.53
N LEU A 24 8.31 -2.62 1.91
CA LEU A 24 8.09 -3.98 2.39
C LEU A 24 9.34 -4.84 2.22
N CYS A 25 10.10 -4.64 1.14
CA CYS A 25 11.40 -5.28 0.95
C CYS A 25 12.41 -4.86 2.01
N ASP A 26 12.51 -3.55 2.31
CA ASP A 26 13.36 -3.03 3.40
C ASP A 26 13.00 -3.64 4.76
N LEU A 27 11.71 -3.64 5.12
CA LEU A 27 11.20 -4.25 6.37
C LEU A 27 11.49 -5.76 6.46
N GLY A 28 11.46 -6.46 5.32
CA GLY A 28 11.72 -7.89 5.23
C GLY A 28 13.18 -8.27 5.03
N GLN A 29 14.08 -7.29 4.84
CA GLN A 29 15.44 -7.52 4.34
C GLN A 29 15.46 -8.37 3.06
N LEU A 30 14.56 -8.04 2.13
CA LEU A 30 14.37 -8.73 0.86
C LEU A 30 14.89 -7.86 -0.29
N GLU A 31 15.32 -8.52 -1.36
CA GLU A 31 15.67 -7.84 -2.60
C GLU A 31 14.40 -7.37 -3.35
N PRO A 32 14.31 -6.09 -3.74
CA PRO A 32 13.24 -5.59 -4.60
C PRO A 32 13.13 -6.37 -5.92
N HIS A 33 11.91 -6.45 -6.47
CA HIS A 33 11.62 -7.12 -7.75
C HIS A 33 11.86 -8.64 -7.81
N GLN A 34 12.34 -9.26 -6.73
CA GLN A 34 12.54 -10.73 -6.65
C GLN A 34 11.30 -11.48 -6.17
N PHE A 35 10.38 -10.79 -5.50
CA PHE A 35 9.21 -11.40 -4.87
C PHE A 35 7.91 -10.82 -5.43
N PRO A 36 6.88 -11.65 -5.65
CA PRO A 36 5.64 -11.14 -6.20
C PRO A 36 4.92 -10.27 -5.16
N LEU A 37 4.49 -9.08 -5.60
CA LEU A 37 3.62 -8.19 -4.85
C LEU A 37 2.20 -8.27 -5.40
N THR A 38 1.25 -8.74 -4.61
CA THR A 38 -0.18 -8.73 -4.95
C THR A 38 -0.86 -7.49 -4.39
N GLN A 39 -1.89 -7.00 -5.07
CA GLN A 39 -2.70 -5.87 -4.63
C GLN A 39 -4.20 -6.17 -4.80
N ARG A 40 -5.04 -5.60 -3.93
CA ARG A 40 -6.50 -5.64 -4.06
C ARG A 40 -7.16 -4.44 -3.40
N GLU A 41 -8.35 -4.09 -3.85
CA GLU A 41 -9.16 -3.04 -3.23
C GLU A 41 -9.73 -3.48 -1.88
N VAL A 42 -9.77 -2.54 -0.94
CA VAL A 42 -10.46 -2.67 0.34
C VAL A 42 -11.76 -1.90 0.24
N VAL A 43 -12.88 -2.64 0.28
CA VAL A 43 -14.22 -2.08 0.15
C VAL A 43 -14.91 -2.05 1.52
N ARG A 44 -15.45 -0.90 1.90
CA ARG A 44 -16.24 -0.73 3.13
C ARG A 44 -17.57 -0.08 2.78
N ARG A 45 -18.67 -0.74 3.14
CA ARG A 45 -20.05 -0.29 2.83
C ARG A 45 -20.27 -0.01 1.33
N GLY A 46 -19.67 -0.83 0.47
CA GLY A 46 -19.81 -0.70 -0.99
C GLY A 46 -18.92 0.35 -1.65
N ALA A 47 -18.11 1.08 -0.89
CA ALA A 47 -17.15 2.05 -1.43
C ALA A 47 -15.70 1.59 -1.18
N THR A 48 -14.85 1.71 -2.20
CA THR A 48 -13.41 1.48 -2.04
C THR A 48 -12.83 2.55 -1.12
N CYS A 49 -12.23 2.11 -0.02
CA CYS A 49 -11.65 2.98 0.99
C CYS A 49 -10.15 2.77 1.14
N GLY A 50 -9.57 1.80 0.44
CA GLY A 50 -8.16 1.48 0.57
C GLY A 50 -7.66 0.51 -0.49
N LEU A 51 -6.34 0.31 -0.49
CA LEU A 51 -5.67 -0.76 -1.22
C LEU A 51 -4.89 -1.61 -0.22
N TYR A 52 -5.02 -2.92 -0.34
CA TYR A 52 -4.24 -3.89 0.41
C TYR A 52 -3.15 -4.44 -0.49
N PHE A 53 -1.92 -4.45 0.01
CA PHE A 53 -0.75 -4.99 -0.63
C PHE A 53 -0.18 -6.15 0.17
N CYS A 54 0.29 -7.19 -0.51
CA CYS A 54 0.95 -8.33 0.12
C CYS A 54 2.14 -8.76 -0.73
N LEU A 55 3.34 -8.62 -0.15
CA LEU A 55 4.60 -9.11 -0.68
C LEU A 55 4.80 -10.55 -0.20
N HIS A 56 4.97 -11.48 -1.13
CA HIS A 56 5.14 -12.90 -0.82
C HIS A 56 6.62 -13.26 -0.81
N GLY A 57 7.21 -13.19 0.38
CA GLY A 57 8.62 -13.50 0.61
C GLY A 57 8.92 -15.01 0.60
N PRO A 58 10.19 -15.37 0.84
CA PRO A 58 10.61 -16.77 0.88
C PRO A 58 10.00 -17.49 2.09
N ARG A 59 9.88 -18.82 2.00
CA ARG A 59 9.41 -19.69 3.12
C ARG A 59 8.05 -19.27 3.70
N SER A 60 7.13 -18.84 2.84
CA SER A 60 5.77 -18.41 3.20
C SER A 60 5.69 -17.12 4.04
N VAL A 61 6.77 -16.33 4.13
CA VAL A 61 6.73 -14.99 4.76
C VAL A 61 5.78 -14.08 3.99
N LYS A 62 4.95 -13.34 4.71
CA LYS A 62 4.06 -12.33 4.14
C LYS A 62 4.27 -11.01 4.85
N LEU A 63 4.59 -9.98 4.07
CA LEU A 63 4.69 -8.60 4.50
C LEU A 63 3.56 -7.84 3.83
N THR A 64 2.86 -7.01 4.58
CA THR A 64 1.62 -6.40 4.09
C THR A 64 1.56 -4.92 4.37
N ALA A 65 0.88 -4.19 3.49
CA ALA A 65 0.62 -2.77 3.66
C ALA A 65 -0.84 -2.45 3.30
N ILE A 66 -1.37 -1.42 3.94
CA ILE A 66 -2.68 -0.85 3.62
C ILE A 66 -2.48 0.62 3.26
N ALA A 67 -2.83 0.99 2.03
CA ALA A 67 -3.05 2.39 1.67
C ALA A 67 -4.48 2.75 2.06
N ASP A 68 -4.64 3.63 3.04
CA ASP A 68 -5.93 4.15 3.46
C ASP A 68 -6.21 5.46 2.71
N LEU A 69 -7.20 5.41 1.81
CA LEU A 69 -7.58 6.54 0.96
C LEU A 69 -8.33 7.63 1.73
N LYS A 70 -8.89 7.30 2.89
CA LYS A 70 -9.64 8.22 3.74
C LYS A 70 -8.70 9.02 4.64
N THR A 71 -7.70 8.37 5.23
CA THR A 71 -6.70 9.03 6.08
C THR A 71 -5.46 9.49 5.30
N GLN A 72 -5.39 9.13 4.01
CA GLN A 72 -4.27 9.43 3.13
C GLN A 72 -2.95 8.94 3.72
N SER A 73 -2.94 7.70 4.21
CA SER A 73 -1.79 7.12 4.91
C SER A 73 -1.48 5.71 4.42
N LEU A 74 -0.21 5.33 4.55
CA LEU A 74 0.27 3.96 4.35
C LEU A 74 0.55 3.34 5.70
N VAL A 75 -0.09 2.21 5.97
CA VAL A 75 0.08 1.42 7.19
C VAL A 75 0.84 0.15 6.84
N TYR A 76 2.00 -0.06 7.46
CA TYR A 76 2.84 -1.23 7.22
C TYR A 76 2.75 -2.23 8.36
N TYR A 77 2.73 -3.51 8.01
CA TYR A 77 2.70 -4.63 8.95
C TYR A 77 3.93 -5.50 8.76
N GLY A 78 4.57 -5.84 9.88
CA GLY A 78 5.75 -6.69 9.91
C GLY A 78 5.45 -8.14 9.58
N VAL A 79 6.50 -8.96 9.60
CA VAL A 79 6.43 -10.41 9.33
C VAL A 79 5.56 -11.18 10.33
N ASP A 80 5.35 -10.61 11.52
CA ASP A 80 4.48 -11.12 12.58
C ASP A 80 3.00 -10.67 12.41
N GLY A 81 2.71 -9.85 11.41
CA GLY A 81 1.39 -9.26 11.18
C GLY A 81 1.06 -8.08 12.11
N VAL A 82 2.02 -7.60 12.89
CA VAL A 82 1.83 -6.45 13.78
C VAL A 82 2.10 -5.16 13.00
N ARG A 83 1.31 -4.11 13.28
CA ARG A 83 1.51 -2.78 12.68
C ARG A 83 2.83 -2.21 13.16
N CYS A 84 3.76 -2.01 12.24
CA CYS A 84 5.10 -1.49 12.54
C CYS A 84 5.17 0.02 12.35
N GLU A 85 4.54 0.53 11.30
CA GLU A 85 4.72 1.93 10.90
C GLU A 85 3.45 2.49 10.24
N THR A 86 3.29 3.80 10.32
CA THR A 86 2.30 4.52 9.51
C THR A 86 2.87 5.85 9.07
N VAL A 87 2.82 6.07 7.76
CA VAL A 87 3.37 7.26 7.13
C VAL A 87 2.31 7.93 6.28
N PRO A 88 2.36 9.26 6.13
CA PRO A 88 1.51 9.96 5.18
C PRO A 88 1.78 9.49 3.75
N MET A 89 0.73 9.43 2.94
CA MET A 89 0.81 9.10 1.52
C MET A 89 1.16 10.37 0.75
N GLU A 90 2.45 10.63 0.59
CA GLU A 90 2.97 11.84 -0.05
C GLU A 90 3.34 11.62 -1.53
N ASN A 91 3.18 12.67 -2.34
CA ASN A 91 3.65 12.73 -3.74
C ASN A 91 3.09 11.67 -4.70
N LEU A 92 1.87 11.16 -4.48
CA LEU A 92 1.22 10.15 -5.32
C LEU A 92 0.13 10.68 -6.24
N THR A 93 0.01 12.00 -6.40
CA THR A 93 -0.97 12.59 -7.30
C THR A 93 -0.48 12.41 -8.74
N ARG A 94 -1.33 11.86 -9.62
CA ARG A 94 -1.03 11.88 -11.06
C ARG A 94 -0.77 13.32 -11.50
N ALA A 95 0.37 13.58 -12.12
CA ALA A 95 0.58 14.84 -12.82
C ALA A 95 -0.52 14.96 -13.89
N ALA A 96 -1.29 16.05 -13.87
CA ALA A 96 -2.21 16.36 -14.94
C ALA A 96 -1.38 16.57 -16.22
N ALA A 97 -1.52 15.65 -17.18
CA ALA A 97 -1.03 15.83 -18.54
C ALA A 97 -2.00 16.69 -19.33
#